data_AF-A0A3M0WRX8-F1
#
_entry.id   AF-A0A3M0WRX8-F1
#
_cell.length_a   1.000
_cell.length_b   1.000
_cell.length_c   1.000
_cell.angle_alpha   90.00
_cell.angle_beta   90.00
_cell.angle_gamma   90.00
#
_symmetry.space_group_name_H-M   'P 1'
#
loop_
_entity.id
_entity.type
_entity.pdbx_description
1 polymer ?
#
loop_
_entity_poly.entity_id
_entity_poly.type
_entity_poly.pdbx_seq_one_letter_code
_entity_poly.pdbx_strand_id
1 'polypeptide(L)'
;MEFLASFHPQLVHFPIALLSTYILFELLSLITGKEYFSKAAHILLLLGIIGALAAVLTGNQAEEVLEEIGKNVVPHELIEEHEEFANITIWYFFVLLVGRTFFVLKNKFTKKIKIIFAVLAIIGFFFIYETGEHGGKLVYKYGAGTELLKNTK
;
A
#
# COMPACT_ATOMS: atom_id res chain seq x y z
N MET A 1 -12.86 13.98 -14.64
CA MET A 1 -12.05 12.85 -14.12
C MET A 1 -10.87 13.33 -13.28
N GLU A 2 -10.39 14.56 -13.45
CA GLU A 2 -9.33 15.16 -12.60
C GLU A 2 -9.64 15.25 -11.08
N PHE A 3 -10.90 15.31 -10.67
CA PHE A 3 -11.27 15.49 -9.25
C PHE A 3 -10.72 14.37 -8.37
N LEU A 4 -10.90 13.09 -8.76
CA LEU A 4 -10.43 11.96 -7.96
C LEU A 4 -8.91 11.77 -8.09
N ALA A 5 -8.33 12.06 -9.26
CA ALA A 5 -6.88 12.09 -9.45
C ALA A 5 -6.18 13.02 -8.44
N SER A 6 -6.79 14.18 -8.14
CA SER A 6 -6.23 15.16 -7.20
C SER A 6 -6.13 14.67 -5.74
N PHE A 7 -6.82 13.58 -5.39
CA PHE A 7 -6.77 12.97 -4.06
C PHE A 7 -5.74 11.85 -3.94
N HIS A 8 -5.19 11.34 -5.05
CA HIS A 8 -4.27 10.22 -5.01
C HIS A 8 -3.05 10.48 -4.10
N PRO A 9 -2.33 11.64 -4.20
CA PRO A 9 -1.20 11.94 -3.32
C PRO A 9 -1.53 11.95 -1.83
N GLN A 10 -2.76 12.30 -1.45
CA GLN A 10 -3.23 12.30 -0.07
C GLN A 10 -3.58 10.89 0.37
N LEU A 11 -4.27 10.13 -0.49
CA LEU A 11 -4.77 8.80 -0.16
C LEU A 11 -3.67 7.74 -0.06
N VAL A 12 -2.55 7.86 -0.78
CA VAL A 12 -1.42 6.92 -0.66
C VAL A 12 -0.79 6.88 0.73
N HIS A 13 -0.92 7.93 1.55
CA HIS A 13 -0.37 7.96 2.90
C HIS A 13 -1.03 6.94 3.84
N PHE A 14 -2.32 6.64 3.63
CA PHE A 14 -3.08 5.73 4.46
C PHE A 14 -2.58 4.28 4.35
N PRO A 15 -2.52 3.63 3.17
CA PRO A 15 -1.98 2.27 3.09
C PRO A 15 -0.53 2.20 3.54
N ILE A 16 0.31 3.19 3.21
CA ILE A 16 1.72 3.22 3.64
C ILE A 16 1.80 3.20 5.18
N ALA A 17 1.11 4.12 5.86
CA ALA A 17 1.18 4.23 7.31
C ALA A 17 0.50 3.04 8.01
N LEU A 18 -0.69 2.65 7.57
CA LEU A 18 -1.49 1.61 8.23
C LEU A 18 -0.88 0.22 8.05
N LEU A 19 -0.42 -0.13 6.85
CA LEU A 19 0.21 -1.43 6.59
C LEU A 19 1.59 -1.52 7.25
N SER A 20 2.39 -0.44 7.24
CA SER A 20 3.65 -0.40 7.99
C SER A 20 3.41 -0.56 9.49
N THR A 21 2.39 0.12 10.03
CA THR A 21 2.04 0.01 11.46
C THR A 21 1.47 -1.38 11.79
N TYR A 22 0.72 -2.00 10.88
CA TYR A 22 0.30 -3.40 10.99
C TYR A 22 1.51 -4.31 11.22
N ILE A 23 2.56 -4.18 10.42
CA ILE A 23 3.77 -5.00 10.53
C ILE A 23 4.41 -4.82 11.91
N LEU A 24 4.54 -3.58 12.38
CA LEU A 24 5.06 -3.29 13.73
C LEU A 24 4.22 -3.97 14.82
N PHE A 25 2.89 -3.86 14.75
CA PHE A 25 2.00 -4.45 15.74
C PHE A 25 1.97 -5.98 15.68
N GLU A 26 2.17 -6.57 14.50
CA GLU A 26 2.29 -8.01 14.33
C GLU A 26 3.54 -8.53 15.05
N LEU A 27 4.68 -7.85 14.88
CA LEU A 27 5.92 -8.16 15.58
C LEU A 27 5.79 -7.94 17.09
N LEU A 28 5.18 -6.84 17.53
CA LEU A 28 4.93 -6.57 18.95
C LEU A 28 4.05 -7.65 19.58
N SER A 29 3.04 -8.15 18.87
CA SER A 29 2.22 -9.26 19.37
C SER A 29 3.04 -10.53 19.57
N LEU A 30 3.98 -10.82 18.66
CA LEU A 30 4.84 -11.99 18.77
C LEU A 30 5.84 -11.87 19.92
N ILE A 31 6.49 -10.72 20.07
CA ILE A 31 7.51 -10.45 21.10
C ILE A 31 6.89 -10.43 22.51
N THR A 32 5.78 -9.70 22.66
CA THR A 32 5.17 -9.47 23.97
C THR A 32 4.18 -10.56 24.37
N GLY A 33 3.68 -11.34 23.41
CA GLY A 33 2.60 -12.31 23.61
C GLY A 33 1.23 -11.69 23.90
N LYS A 34 1.11 -10.35 23.95
CA LYS A 34 -0.12 -9.68 24.35
C LYS A 34 -1.15 -9.65 23.22
N GLU A 35 -2.38 -10.01 23.56
CA GLU A 35 -3.46 -10.20 22.57
C GLU A 35 -3.94 -8.88 21.96
N TYR A 36 -3.89 -7.76 22.69
CA TYR A 36 -4.34 -6.47 22.17
C TYR A 36 -3.51 -5.99 20.98
N PHE A 37 -2.19 -6.27 20.95
CA PHE A 37 -1.37 -5.99 19.77
C PHE A 37 -1.81 -6.83 18.57
N SER A 38 -2.20 -8.10 18.80
CA SER A 38 -2.71 -8.99 17.75
C SER A 38 -4.03 -8.47 17.15
N LYS A 39 -4.92 -7.98 18.01
CA LYS A 39 -6.22 -7.41 17.59
C LYS A 39 -6.01 -6.11 16.81
N ALA A 40 -5.17 -5.22 17.33
CA ALA A 40 -4.83 -3.98 16.67
C ALA A 40 -4.14 -4.22 15.31
N ALA A 41 -3.21 -5.17 15.21
CA ALA A 41 -2.61 -5.57 13.93
C ALA A 41 -3.67 -6.01 12.90
N HIS A 42 -4.67 -6.80 13.31
CA HIS A 42 -5.75 -7.23 12.41
C HIS A 42 -6.59 -6.05 11.90
N ILE A 43 -6.95 -5.12 12.79
CA ILE A 43 -7.70 -3.91 12.42
C ILE A 43 -6.88 -3.03 11.49
N LEU A 44 -5.59 -2.81 11.78
CA LEU A 44 -4.68 -2.03 10.95
C LEU A 44 -4.52 -2.64 9.56
N LEU A 45 -4.40 -3.97 9.46
CA LEU A 45 -4.35 -4.67 8.18
C LEU A 45 -5.62 -4.44 7.35
N LEU A 46 -6.80 -4.57 7.97
CA LEU A 46 -8.08 -4.31 7.32
C LEU A 46 -8.18 -2.86 6.82
N LEU A 47 -7.90 -1.89 7.69
CA LEU A 47 -7.96 -0.46 7.34
C LEU A 47 -6.93 -0.08 6.28
N GLY A 48 -5.73 -0.67 6.34
CA GLY A 48 -4.68 -0.47 5.35
C GLY A 48 -5.09 -0.95 3.95
N ILE A 49 -5.79 -2.08 3.85
CA ILE A 49 -6.34 -2.56 2.57
C ILE A 49 -7.44 -1.63 2.06
N ILE A 50 -8.32 -1.14 2.92
CA ILE A 50 -9.34 -0.15 2.53
C ILE A 50 -8.68 1.13 2.00
N GLY A 51 -7.63 1.60 2.68
CA GLY A 51 -6.82 2.73 2.21
C GLY A 51 -6.13 2.45 0.86
N ALA A 52 -5.60 1.24 0.67
CA ALA A 52 -4.99 0.82 -0.59
C ALA A 52 -6.01 0.80 -1.74
N LEU A 53 -7.21 0.28 -1.51
CA LEU A 53 -8.30 0.31 -2.51
C LEU A 53 -8.62 1.75 -2.93
N ALA A 54 -8.74 2.67 -1.96
CA ALA A 54 -9.00 4.08 -2.26
C ALA A 54 -7.83 4.73 -3.03
N ALA A 55 -6.59 4.39 -2.69
CA ALA A 55 -5.40 4.87 -3.40
C ALA A 55 -5.32 4.34 -4.83
N VAL A 56 -5.61 3.06 -5.08
CA VAL A 56 -5.65 2.47 -6.43
C VAL A 56 -6.75 3.11 -7.29
N LEU A 57 -7.97 3.26 -6.75
CA LEU A 57 -9.08 3.87 -7.50
C LEU A 57 -8.80 5.32 -7.93
N THR A 58 -8.09 6.07 -7.09
CA THR A 58 -7.66 7.44 -7.42
C THR A 58 -6.39 7.46 -8.26
N GLY A 59 -5.52 6.47 -8.14
CA GLY A 59 -4.29 6.30 -8.91
C GLY A 59 -4.55 6.02 -10.38
N ASN A 60 -5.47 5.11 -10.70
CA ASN A 60 -5.84 4.82 -12.08
C ASN A 60 -6.35 6.08 -12.82
N GLN A 61 -7.09 6.95 -12.13
CA GLN A 61 -7.51 8.23 -12.70
C GLN A 61 -6.37 9.25 -12.78
N ALA A 62 -5.41 9.19 -11.86
CA ALA A 62 -4.22 10.04 -11.93
C ALA A 62 -3.33 9.66 -13.11
N GLU A 63 -3.23 8.37 -13.43
CA GLU A 63 -2.55 7.87 -14.60
C GLU A 63 -3.18 8.38 -15.90
N GLU A 64 -4.50 8.27 -16.08
CA GLU A 64 -5.22 8.81 -17.25
C GLU A 64 -4.89 10.29 -17.48
N VAL A 65 -4.87 11.10 -16.41
CA VAL A 65 -4.49 12.53 -16.48
C VAL A 65 -3.02 12.68 -16.88
N LEU A 66 -2.14 11.84 -16.34
CA LEU A 66 -0.70 11.88 -16.60
C LEU A 66 -0.37 11.49 -18.05
N GLU A 67 -1.13 10.57 -18.65
CA GLU A 67 -1.01 10.23 -20.07
C GLU A 67 -1.37 11.40 -20.99
N GLU A 68 -2.28 12.29 -20.58
CA GLU A 68 -2.65 13.47 -21.37
C GLU A 68 -1.67 14.64 -21.23
N ILE A 69 -1.10 14.84 -20.02
CA ILE A 69 -0.30 16.04 -19.72
C ILE A 69 1.21 15.77 -19.61
N GLY A 70 1.61 14.53 -19.40
CA GLY A 70 2.97 14.13 -19.02
C GLY A 70 3.63 13.12 -19.95
N LYS A 71 2.99 12.71 -21.05
CA LYS A 71 3.45 11.63 -21.95
C LYS A 71 4.91 11.71 -22.41
N ASN A 72 5.43 12.93 -22.61
CA ASN A 72 6.80 13.16 -23.10
C ASN A 72 7.80 13.45 -21.96
N VAL A 73 7.34 13.52 -20.71
CA VAL A 73 8.14 13.92 -19.54
C VAL A 73 8.28 12.76 -18.56
N VAL A 74 7.19 12.04 -18.30
CA VAL A 74 7.15 10.91 -17.38
C VAL A 74 7.35 9.61 -18.16
N PRO A 75 8.37 8.79 -17.85
CA PRO A 75 8.54 7.48 -18.46
C PRO A 75 7.36 6.57 -18.12
N HIS A 76 6.71 6.00 -19.15
CA HIS A 76 5.55 5.12 -18.95
C HIS A 76 5.91 3.85 -18.17
N GLU A 77 7.07 3.25 -18.43
CA GLU A 77 7.59 2.08 -17.71
C GLU A 77 7.64 2.31 -16.18
N LEU A 78 7.99 3.53 -15.74
CA LEU A 78 8.02 3.85 -14.32
C LEU A 78 6.62 3.95 -13.69
N ILE A 79 5.61 4.30 -14.48
CA ILE A 79 4.19 4.29 -14.06
C ILE A 79 3.74 2.84 -13.90
N GLU A 80 4.02 2.00 -14.91
CA GLU A 80 3.70 0.57 -14.89
C GLU A 80 4.38 -0.15 -13.70
N GLU A 81 5.66 0.14 -13.43
CA GLU A 81 6.37 -0.43 -12.26
C GLU A 81 5.69 -0.02 -10.94
N HIS A 82 5.30 1.25 -10.79
CA HIS A 82 4.58 1.72 -9.59
C HIS A 82 3.22 1.01 -9.45
N GLU A 83 2.47 0.90 -10.54
CA GLU A 83 1.16 0.24 -10.56
C GLU A 83 1.28 -1.26 -10.26
N GLU A 84 2.27 -1.94 -10.85
CA GLU A 84 2.54 -3.36 -10.61
C GLU A 84 2.83 -3.62 -9.13
N PHE A 85 3.74 -2.84 -8.52
CA PHE A 85 4.03 -2.99 -7.10
C PHE A 85 2.84 -2.60 -6.21
N ALA A 86 2.03 -1.60 -6.59
CA ALA A 86 0.81 -1.25 -5.87
C ALA A 86 -0.20 -2.41 -5.90
N ASN A 87 -0.37 -3.05 -7.07
CA ASN A 87 -1.24 -4.22 -7.27
C ASN A 87 -0.72 -5.44 -6.50
N ILE A 88 0.59 -5.72 -6.53
CA ILE A 88 1.20 -6.77 -5.72
C ILE A 88 0.96 -6.49 -4.22
N THR A 89 1.19 -5.26 -3.76
CA THR A 89 1.00 -4.85 -2.37
C THR A 89 -0.44 -5.12 -1.91
N ILE A 90 -1.44 -4.60 -2.63
CA ILE A 90 -2.83 -4.73 -2.20
C ILE A 90 -3.30 -6.19 -2.17
N TRP A 91 -2.98 -6.98 -3.19
CA TRP A 91 -3.38 -8.38 -3.25
C TRP A 91 -2.64 -9.24 -2.24
N TYR A 92 -1.35 -8.97 -2.01
CA TYR A 92 -0.56 -9.63 -0.99
C TYR A 92 -1.17 -9.45 0.41
N PHE A 93 -1.42 -8.20 0.80
CA PHE A 93 -2.03 -7.93 2.11
C PHE A 93 -3.48 -8.41 2.18
N PHE A 94 -4.25 -8.39 1.08
CA PHE A 94 -5.58 -8.96 1.03
C PHE A 94 -5.59 -10.47 1.32
N VAL A 95 -4.69 -11.24 0.71
CA VAL A 95 -4.52 -12.67 1.00
C VAL A 95 -4.13 -12.89 2.46
N LEU A 96 -3.24 -12.04 3.02
CA LEU A 96 -2.92 -12.10 4.45
C LEU A 96 -4.14 -11.81 5.32
N LEU A 97 -4.96 -10.81 4.98
CA LEU A 97 -6.17 -10.49 5.74
C LEU A 97 -7.14 -11.67 5.76
N VAL A 98 -7.41 -12.26 4.59
CA VAL A 98 -8.33 -13.41 4.46
C VAL A 98 -7.78 -14.60 5.24
N GLY A 99 -6.50 -14.94 5.05
CA GLY A 99 -5.85 -16.05 5.75
C GLY A 99 -5.85 -15.86 7.27
N ARG A 100 -5.50 -14.66 7.75
CA ARG A 100 -5.51 -14.32 9.18
C ARG A 100 -6.91 -14.46 9.74
N THR A 101 -7.89 -13.85 9.07
CA THR A 101 -9.30 -13.87 9.48
C THR A 101 -9.81 -15.31 9.59
N PHE A 102 -9.49 -16.15 8.62
CA PHE A 102 -9.82 -17.58 8.68
C PHE A 102 -9.26 -18.28 9.93
N PHE A 103 -7.96 -18.12 10.23
CA PHE A 103 -7.35 -18.74 11.40
C PHE A 103 -7.88 -18.18 12.73
N VAL A 104 -8.20 -16.88 12.78
CA VAL A 104 -8.83 -16.25 13.96
C VAL A 104 -10.23 -16.82 14.18
N LEU A 105 -11.08 -16.86 13.15
CA LEU A 105 -12.45 -17.39 13.25
C LEU A 105 -12.50 -18.89 13.61
N LYS A 106 -11.47 -19.65 13.24
CA LYS A 106 -11.32 -21.07 13.62
C LYS A 106 -10.70 -21.27 15.01
N ASN A 107 -10.39 -20.21 15.76
CA ASN A 107 -9.62 -20.26 17.01
C ASN A 107 -8.28 -21.00 16.87
N LYS A 108 -7.65 -20.92 15.69
CA LYS A 108 -6.40 -21.59 15.32
C LYS A 108 -5.23 -20.62 15.11
N PHE A 109 -5.35 -19.37 15.53
CA PHE A 109 -4.29 -18.36 15.44
C PHE A 109 -3.19 -18.56 16.51
N THR A 110 -2.57 -19.74 16.48
CA THR A 110 -1.53 -20.19 17.42
C THR A 110 -0.22 -19.44 17.24
N LYS A 111 0.73 -19.60 18.18
CA LYS A 111 2.08 -19.02 18.09
C LYS A 111 2.80 -19.36 16.77
N LYS A 112 2.67 -20.59 16.26
CA LYS A 112 3.26 -20.99 14.97
C LYS A 112 2.69 -20.18 13.82
N ILE A 113 1.37 -20.00 13.79
CA ILE A 113 0.69 -19.19 12.77
C ILE A 113 1.10 -17.72 12.89
N LYS A 114 1.18 -17.16 14.11
CA LYS A 114 1.68 -15.79 14.34
C LYS A 114 3.10 -15.58 13.78
N ILE A 115 4.01 -16.55 13.94
CA ILE A 115 5.35 -16.46 13.36
C ILE A 115 5.30 -16.41 11.83
N ILE A 116 4.47 -17.25 11.21
CA ILE A 116 4.28 -17.23 9.75
C ILE A 116 3.77 -15.87 9.29
N PHE A 117 2.74 -15.32 9.94
CA PHE A 117 2.21 -14.00 9.61
C PHE A 117 3.22 -12.88 9.85
N ALA A 118 4.06 -12.96 10.88
CA ALA A 118 5.12 -11.99 11.12
C ALA A 118 6.19 -12.01 10.01
N VAL A 119 6.61 -13.19 9.54
CA VAL A 119 7.54 -13.32 8.41
C VAL A 119 6.92 -12.77 7.13
N LEU A 120 5.67 -13.12 6.86
CA LEU A 120 4.94 -12.59 5.70
C LEU A 120 4.73 -11.08 5.80
N ALA A 121 4.49 -10.53 6.98
CA ALA A 121 4.37 -9.09 7.19
C ALA A 121 5.68 -8.36 6.84
N ILE A 122 6.84 -8.91 7.24
CA ILE A 122 8.15 -8.36 6.88
C ILE A 122 8.37 -8.39 5.36
N ILE A 123 8.00 -9.48 4.68
CA ILE A 123 8.06 -9.55 3.20
C ILE A 123 7.13 -8.49 2.58
N GLY A 124 5.94 -8.29 3.15
CA GLY A 124 5.02 -7.24 2.71
C GLY A 124 5.60 -5.83 2.81
N PHE A 125 6.51 -5.58 3.75
CA PHE A 125 7.23 -4.30 3.85
C PHE A 125 8.02 -3.99 2.59
N PHE A 126 8.64 -5.00 1.97
CA PHE A 126 9.38 -4.83 0.73
C PHE A 126 8.47 -4.32 -0.39
N PHE A 127 7.26 -4.86 -0.55
CA PHE A 127 6.32 -4.38 -1.57
C PHE A 127 5.81 -2.95 -1.31
N ILE A 128 5.60 -2.58 -0.04
CA ILE A 128 5.29 -1.19 0.33
C ILE A 128 6.44 -0.27 -0.07
N TYR A 129 7.68 -0.67 0.22
CA TYR A 129 8.87 0.07 -0.12
C TYR A 129 9.01 0.27 -1.63
N GLU A 130 8.91 -0.81 -2.42
CA GLU A 130 9.02 -0.72 -3.88
C GLU A 130 7.90 0.16 -4.48
N THR A 131 6.66 0.01 -4.02
CA THR A 131 5.55 0.89 -4.45
C THR A 131 5.88 2.36 -4.17
N GLY A 132 6.38 2.67 -2.96
CA GLY A 132 6.73 4.01 -2.53
C GLY A 132 7.96 4.59 -3.25
N GLU A 133 8.96 3.77 -3.56
CA GLU A 133 10.18 4.18 -4.26
C GLU A 133 9.85 4.60 -5.71
N HIS A 134 9.06 3.81 -6.42
CA HIS A 134 8.64 4.13 -7.79
C HIS A 134 7.71 5.35 -7.82
N GLY A 135 6.73 5.41 -6.90
CA GLY A 135 5.86 6.58 -6.74
C GLY A 135 6.63 7.86 -6.37
N GLY A 136 7.65 7.73 -5.52
CA GLY A 136 8.56 8.82 -5.17
C GLY A 136 9.34 9.32 -6.38
N LYS A 137 9.89 8.43 -7.21
CA LYS A 137 10.58 8.82 -8.46
C LYS A 137 9.64 9.58 -9.41
N LEU A 138 8.39 9.13 -9.57
CA LEU A 138 7.39 9.83 -10.41
C LEU A 138 7.22 11.29 -9.97
N VAL A 139 7.06 11.53 -8.67
CA VAL A 139 6.85 12.88 -8.13
C VAL A 139 8.15 13.70 -8.14
N TYR A 140 9.23 13.19 -7.55
CA TYR A 140 10.43 13.99 -7.28
C TYR A 140 11.35 14.17 -8.50
N LYS A 141 11.37 13.20 -9.43
CA LYS A 141 12.21 13.33 -10.65
C LYS A 141 11.44 13.94 -11.82
N TYR A 142 10.15 13.65 -11.93
CA TYR A 142 9.36 14.01 -13.11
C TYR A 142 8.18 14.95 -12.82
N GLY A 143 7.96 15.34 -11.56
CA GLY A 143 6.92 16.27 -11.19
C GLY A 143 5.50 15.74 -11.36
N ALA A 144 5.31 14.41 -11.45
CA ALA A 144 3.99 13.81 -11.58
C ALA A 144 3.09 14.23 -10.41
N GLY A 145 1.86 14.65 -10.72
CA GLY A 145 0.92 15.15 -9.71
C GLY A 145 1.25 16.53 -9.12
N THR A 146 2.22 17.27 -9.69
CA THR A 146 2.59 18.63 -9.25
C THR A 146 2.26 19.68 -10.30
N GLU A 147 2.27 20.96 -9.90
CA GLU A 147 2.09 22.09 -10.83
C GLU A 147 3.26 22.25 -11.81
N LEU A 148 4.46 21.74 -11.48
CA LEU A 148 5.64 21.84 -12.34
C LEU A 148 5.39 21.19 -13.71
N LEU A 149 4.77 20.00 -13.72
CA LEU A 149 4.46 19.29 -14.95
C LEU A 149 3.39 20.03 -15.79
N LYS A 150 2.40 20.66 -15.14
CA LYS A 150 1.35 21.43 -15.82
C LYS A 150 1.89 22.64 -16.58
N ASN A 151 2.97 23.25 -16.07
CA ASN A 151 3.61 24.43 -16.65
C ASN A 151 4.65 24.10 -17.74
N THR A 152 4.85 22.82 -18.09
CA THR A 152 5.78 22.37 -19.13
C THR A 152 5.10 22.27 -20.52
N LYS A 153 3.80 22.62 -20.62
CA LYS A 153 3.05 22.76 -21.87
C LYS A 153 3.27 24.11 -22.55
#